data_AF-A0A2S0M9H2-F1
#
_entry.id   AF-A0A2S0M9H2-F1
#
_cell.length_a   1.000
_cell.length_b   1.000
_cell.length_c   1.000
_cell.angle_alpha   90.00
_cell.angle_beta   90.00
_cell.angle_gamma   90.00
#
_symmetry.space_group_name_H-M   'P 1'
#
loop_
_entity.id
_entity.type
_entity.pdbx_description
1 polymer ?
#
loop_
_entity_poly.entity_id
_entity_poly.type
_entity_poly.pdbx_seq_one_letter_code
_entity_poly.pdbx_strand_id
1 'polypeptide(L)'
;MSNVAIDLTKTVKEIITTMKTAIDNLNSDVATNKTAIDNLKTQILEAVYPVGSVYVSITDSRNPADILGFGTWKALPAGYGLVAQGTATAEDGSTLTFTAGQKSGEFKHQLTVGELAEHNHRSYANCAIWANKNAWNDSLTTSQIALDGSETNSGCVFMDRTVESAGLWYSKNTGGNTRHNNVSPCIGAYLWHRTA
;
A
#
# COMPACT_ATOMS: atom_id res chain seq x y z
N MET A 1 51.95 -1.83 -85.96
CA MET A 1 51.05 -1.86 -84.80
C MET A 1 51.85 -2.40 -83.63
N SER A 2 52.24 -1.56 -82.66
CA SER A 2 53.01 -2.04 -81.50
C SER A 2 52.07 -2.80 -80.57
N ASN A 3 52.31 -4.09 -80.36
CA ASN A 3 51.65 -4.83 -79.30
C ASN A 3 52.11 -4.26 -77.96
N VAL A 4 51.22 -3.54 -77.28
CA VAL A 4 51.41 -3.17 -75.88
C VAL A 4 51.31 -4.47 -75.10
N ALA A 5 52.44 -5.01 -74.65
CA ALA A 5 52.45 -6.14 -73.74
C ALA A 5 51.84 -5.69 -72.42
N ILE A 6 50.62 -6.16 -72.12
CA ILE A 6 49.96 -5.90 -70.84
C ILE A 6 50.73 -6.69 -69.78
N ASP A 7 51.31 -5.98 -68.82
CA ASP A 7 51.90 -6.61 -67.64
C ASP A 7 50.79 -7.07 -66.69
N LEU A 8 50.36 -8.32 -66.89
CA LEU A 8 49.37 -9.01 -66.07
C LEU A 8 49.70 -8.94 -64.57
N THR A 9 50.99 -8.91 -64.21
CA THR A 9 51.43 -8.85 -62.80
C THR A 9 51.10 -7.50 -62.18
N LYS A 10 51.28 -6.41 -62.93
CA LYS A 10 50.92 -5.06 -62.50
C LYS A 10 49.41 -4.92 -62.33
N THR A 11 48.63 -5.39 -63.31
CA THR A 11 47.17 -5.36 -63.26
C THR A 11 46.60 -6.15 -62.07
N VAL A 12 47.13 -7.35 -61.78
CA VAL A 12 46.71 -8.14 -60.62
C VAL A 12 47.01 -7.44 -59.30
N LYS A 13 48.16 -6.77 -59.17
CA LYS A 13 48.51 -5.99 -57.96
C LYS A 13 47.56 -4.82 -57.73
N GLU A 14 47.16 -4.12 -58.78
CA GLU A 14 46.20 -3.01 -58.71
C GLU A 14 44.82 -3.50 -58.27
N ILE A 15 44.35 -4.65 -58.80
CA ILE A 15 43.09 -5.29 -58.39
C ILE A 15 43.15 -5.69 -56.92
N ILE A 16 44.21 -6.36 -56.47
CA ILE A 16 44.38 -6.77 -55.06
C ILE A 16 44.36 -5.55 -54.14
N THR A 17 45.03 -4.46 -54.53
CA THR A 17 45.05 -3.23 -53.74
C THR A 17 43.64 -2.63 -53.64
N THR A 18 42.92 -2.57 -54.75
CA THR A 18 41.54 -2.06 -54.79
C THR A 18 40.61 -2.91 -53.92
N MET A 19 40.72 -4.24 -54.00
CA MET A 19 39.92 -5.16 -53.18
C MET A 19 40.22 -5.02 -51.69
N LYS A 20 41.49 -4.84 -51.31
CA LYS A 20 41.88 -4.59 -49.92
C LYS A 20 41.24 -3.31 -49.40
N THR A 21 41.36 -2.20 -50.14
CA THR A 21 40.72 -0.94 -49.75
C THR A 21 39.21 -1.07 -49.61
N ALA A 22 38.55 -1.81 -50.51
CA ALA A 22 37.11 -2.05 -50.42
C ALA A 22 36.73 -2.85 -49.16
N ILE A 23 37.51 -3.88 -48.80
CA ILE A 23 37.31 -4.67 -47.58
C ILE A 23 37.52 -3.79 -46.34
N ASP A 24 38.55 -2.96 -46.33
CA ASP A 24 38.84 -2.08 -45.19
C ASP A 24 37.71 -1.05 -44.98
N ASN A 25 37.18 -0.49 -46.07
CA ASN A 25 36.02 0.40 -46.00
C ASN A 25 34.77 -0.33 -45.48
N LEU A 26 34.49 -1.54 -45.97
CA LEU A 26 33.36 -2.35 -45.47
C LEU A 26 33.49 -2.66 -43.98
N ASN A 27 34.70 -2.99 -43.51
CA ASN A 27 34.95 -3.23 -42.09
C ASN A 27 34.72 -1.96 -41.25
N SER A 28 35.14 -0.80 -41.75
CA SER A 28 34.89 0.50 -41.12
C SER A 28 33.40 0.84 -41.04
N ASP A 29 32.66 0.60 -42.13
CA ASP A 29 31.21 0.83 -42.18
C ASP A 29 30.46 -0.10 -41.21
N VAL A 30 30.87 -1.37 -41.13
CA VAL A 30 30.29 -2.33 -40.17
C VAL A 30 30.50 -1.87 -38.73
N ALA A 31 31.70 -1.41 -38.38
CA ALA A 31 31.99 -0.88 -37.04
C ALA A 31 31.17 0.38 -36.72
N THR A 32 31.04 1.27 -37.69
CA THR A 32 30.25 2.51 -37.57
C THR A 32 28.77 2.19 -37.40
N ASN A 33 28.22 1.32 -38.24
CA ASN A 33 26.82 0.90 -38.17
C ASN A 33 26.51 0.19 -36.85
N LYS A 34 27.43 -0.66 -36.35
CA LYS A 34 27.28 -1.30 -35.04
C LYS A 34 27.15 -0.27 -33.92
N THR A 35 28.02 0.74 -33.92
CA THR A 35 27.97 1.84 -32.94
C THR A 35 26.68 2.65 -33.06
N ALA A 36 26.23 2.96 -34.28
CA ALA A 36 24.99 3.68 -34.51
C ALA A 36 23.77 2.90 -33.98
N ILE A 37 23.72 1.58 -34.20
CA ILE A 37 22.65 0.72 -33.70
C ILE A 37 22.63 0.68 -32.17
N ASP A 38 23.80 0.58 -31.53
CA ASP A 38 23.89 0.56 -30.05
C ASP A 38 23.45 1.90 -29.44
N ASN A 39 23.79 3.01 -30.10
CA ASN A 39 23.31 4.35 -29.71
C ASN A 39 21.79 4.49 -29.88
N LEU A 40 21.23 4.05 -31.01
CA LEU A 40 19.79 4.09 -31.26
C LEU A 40 19.02 3.24 -30.24
N LYS A 41 19.53 2.04 -29.91
CA LYS A 41 18.95 1.19 -28.86
C LYS A 41 18.88 1.93 -27.53
N THR A 42 19.96 2.62 -27.15
CA THR A 42 20.02 3.39 -25.90
C THR A 42 19.02 4.55 -25.92
N GLN A 43 18.98 5.34 -26.99
CA GLN A 43 18.04 6.47 -27.12
C GLN A 43 16.58 6.03 -27.07
N ILE A 44 16.23 4.90 -27.71
CA ILE A 44 14.87 4.35 -27.65
C ILE A 44 14.54 3.95 -26.21
N LEU A 45 15.45 3.29 -25.51
CA LEU A 45 15.24 2.88 -24.11
C LEU A 45 15.12 4.08 -23.16
N GLU A 46 15.90 5.14 -23.37
CA GLU A 46 15.79 6.39 -22.62
C GLU A 46 14.45 7.10 -22.87
N ALA A 47 13.93 7.04 -24.09
CA ALA A 47 12.62 7.61 -24.44
C ALA A 47 11.45 6.80 -23.83
N VAL A 48 11.56 5.46 -23.79
CA VAL A 48 10.55 4.58 -23.20
C VAL A 48 10.56 4.65 -21.67
N TYR A 49 11.75 4.75 -21.07
CA TYR A 49 11.94 4.83 -19.62
C TYR A 49 12.77 6.05 -19.24
N PRO A 50 12.23 7.28 -19.31
CA PRO A 50 12.89 8.47 -18.78
C PRO A 50 13.21 8.33 -17.29
N VAL A 51 14.07 9.23 -16.77
CA VAL A 51 14.34 9.30 -15.33
C VAL A 51 13.03 9.54 -14.57
N GLY A 52 12.77 8.77 -13.52
CA GLY A 52 11.50 8.75 -12.80
C GLY A 52 10.52 7.65 -13.24
N SER A 53 10.76 6.96 -14.36
CA SER A 53 9.93 5.82 -14.77
C SER A 53 10.04 4.65 -13.81
N VAL A 54 8.96 3.85 -13.77
CA VAL A 54 8.91 2.60 -13.00
C VAL A 54 9.00 1.40 -13.94
N TYR A 55 9.87 0.46 -13.58
CA TYR A 55 9.91 -0.88 -14.15
C TYR A 55 9.26 -1.87 -13.19
N VAL A 56 8.42 -2.76 -13.74
CA VAL A 56 7.63 -3.74 -12.98
C VAL A 56 7.90 -5.13 -13.52
N SER A 57 8.18 -6.08 -12.61
CA SER A 57 8.32 -7.49 -12.94
C SER A 57 7.68 -8.36 -11.87
N ILE A 58 6.94 -9.39 -12.28
CA ILE A 58 6.31 -10.34 -11.35
C ILE A 58 7.31 -11.43 -10.90
N THR A 59 8.29 -11.76 -11.74
CA THR A 59 9.13 -12.95 -11.57
C THR A 59 10.63 -12.66 -11.54
N ASP A 60 11.09 -11.67 -12.30
CA ASP A 60 12.51 -11.31 -12.39
C ASP A 60 12.89 -10.29 -11.32
N SER A 61 13.78 -10.69 -10.41
CA SER A 61 14.26 -9.90 -9.28
C SER A 61 15.49 -9.06 -9.60
N ARG A 62 16.11 -9.26 -10.77
CA ARG A 62 17.35 -8.57 -11.13
C ARG A 62 17.11 -7.08 -11.31
N ASN A 63 18.18 -6.29 -11.13
CA ASN A 63 18.14 -4.86 -11.38
C ASN A 63 17.81 -4.63 -12.87
N PRO A 64 16.91 -3.69 -13.22
CA PRO A 64 16.61 -3.41 -14.63
C PRO A 64 17.83 -2.98 -15.45
N ALA A 65 18.89 -2.46 -14.83
CA ALA A 65 20.17 -2.23 -15.49
C ALA A 65 20.76 -3.51 -16.10
N ASP A 66 20.62 -4.65 -15.41
CA ASP A 66 21.11 -5.95 -15.88
C ASP A 66 20.17 -6.60 -16.91
N ILE A 67 18.88 -6.27 -16.85
CA ILE A 67 17.84 -6.82 -17.74
C ILE A 67 17.80 -6.06 -19.06
N LEU A 68 17.76 -4.72 -18.99
CA LEU A 68 17.61 -3.82 -20.13
C LEU A 68 18.97 -3.36 -20.68
N GLY A 69 20.03 -3.48 -19.88
CA GLY A 69 21.39 -3.07 -20.25
C GLY A 69 21.65 -1.56 -20.15
N PHE A 70 20.80 -0.80 -19.44
CA PHE A 70 20.95 0.65 -19.32
C PHE A 70 20.31 1.23 -18.04
N GLY A 71 20.72 2.45 -17.71
CA GLY A 71 20.15 3.25 -16.62
C GLY A 71 20.62 2.82 -15.22
N THR A 72 20.35 3.68 -14.26
CA THR A 72 20.56 3.41 -12.82
C THR A 72 19.21 3.30 -12.14
N TRP A 73 18.94 2.16 -11.51
CA TRP A 73 17.63 1.86 -10.94
C TRP A 73 17.72 1.58 -9.45
N LYS A 74 16.68 1.98 -8.72
CA LYS A 74 16.53 1.74 -7.29
C LYS A 74 15.21 1.04 -7.01
N ALA A 75 15.24 -0.01 -6.20
CA ALA A 75 14.03 -0.71 -5.79
C ALA A 75 13.12 0.23 -4.99
N LEU A 76 11.82 0.17 -5.27
CA LEU A 76 10.83 0.85 -4.45
C LEU A 76 10.74 0.18 -3.07
N PRO A 77 10.39 0.93 -2.00
CA PRO A 77 10.29 0.37 -0.66
C PRO A 77 9.27 -0.76 -0.60
N ALA A 78 9.62 -1.85 0.08
CA ALA A 78 8.75 -3.01 0.19
C ALA A 78 7.41 -2.68 0.86
N GLY A 79 6.34 -3.31 0.35
CA GLY A 79 4.98 -3.20 0.89
C GLY A 79 4.25 -1.90 0.57
N TYR A 80 4.79 -1.06 -0.32
CA TYR A 80 4.08 0.07 -0.89
C TYR A 80 3.55 -0.26 -2.30
N GLY A 81 2.27 0.01 -2.52
CA GLY A 81 1.67 0.05 -3.87
C GLY A 81 1.84 1.42 -4.52
N LEU A 82 1.63 1.49 -5.83
CA LEU A 82 1.59 2.76 -6.56
C LEU A 82 0.15 3.27 -6.64
N VAL A 83 -0.02 4.55 -6.32
CA VAL A 83 -1.28 5.28 -6.45
C VAL A 83 -1.01 6.52 -7.31
N ALA A 84 -1.96 6.87 -8.18
CA ALA A 84 -1.86 8.08 -8.97
C ALA A 84 -1.82 9.32 -8.06
N GLN A 85 -0.91 10.25 -8.35
CA GLN A 85 -0.84 11.50 -7.61
C GLN A 85 -2.06 12.38 -7.88
N GLY A 86 -2.45 13.19 -6.91
CA GLY A 86 -3.58 14.11 -6.98
C GLY A 86 -4.49 14.04 -5.76
N THR A 87 -5.58 14.80 -5.77
CA THR A 87 -6.61 14.73 -4.74
C THR A 87 -7.73 13.83 -5.22
N ALA A 88 -7.94 12.71 -4.52
CA ALA A 88 -9.09 11.84 -4.71
C ALA A 88 -10.25 12.37 -3.87
N THR A 89 -11.46 12.30 -4.42
CA THR A 89 -12.71 12.61 -3.70
C THR A 89 -13.56 11.34 -3.68
N ALA A 90 -13.98 10.91 -2.49
CA ALA A 90 -14.84 9.75 -2.32
C ALA A 90 -16.33 10.12 -2.57
N GLU A 91 -17.19 9.11 -2.62
CA GLU A 91 -18.63 9.28 -2.85
C GLU A 91 -19.34 10.11 -1.77
N ASP A 92 -18.81 10.09 -0.54
CA ASP A 92 -19.31 10.88 0.60
C ASP A 92 -18.78 12.34 0.62
N GLY A 93 -17.98 12.72 -0.38
CA GLY A 93 -17.38 14.05 -0.50
C GLY A 93 -16.09 14.26 0.29
N SER A 94 -15.63 13.26 1.05
CA SER A 94 -14.31 13.32 1.71
C SER A 94 -13.18 13.33 0.67
N THR A 95 -12.05 13.96 1.00
CA THR A 95 -10.92 14.08 0.08
C THR A 95 -9.62 13.59 0.70
N LEU A 96 -8.75 13.04 -0.15
CA LEU A 96 -7.41 12.60 0.24
C LEU A 96 -6.41 12.95 -0.86
N THR A 97 -5.34 13.65 -0.50
CA THR A 97 -4.29 14.09 -1.45
C THR A 97 -3.08 13.16 -1.41
N PHE A 98 -2.71 12.64 -2.58
CA PHE A 98 -1.49 11.87 -2.81
C PHE A 98 -0.46 12.74 -3.53
N THR A 99 0.62 13.08 -2.84
CA THR A 99 1.76 13.80 -3.45
C THR A 99 2.77 12.81 -4.02
N ALA A 100 3.23 13.04 -5.25
CA ALA A 100 4.23 12.18 -5.89
C ALA A 100 5.48 12.00 -5.01
N GLY A 101 5.92 10.76 -4.84
CA GLY A 101 7.08 10.40 -4.02
C GLY A 101 6.84 10.34 -2.50
N GLN A 102 5.68 10.79 -2.01
CA GLN A 102 5.31 10.64 -0.60
C GLN A 102 4.74 9.25 -0.32
N LYS A 103 4.90 8.81 0.93
CA LYS A 103 4.41 7.53 1.43
C LYS A 103 3.17 7.76 2.28
N SER A 104 2.16 6.91 2.12
CA SER A 104 0.94 6.92 2.94
C SER A 104 0.46 5.50 3.21
N GLY A 105 -0.55 5.38 4.08
CA GLY A 105 -1.17 4.11 4.46
C GLY A 105 -0.54 3.45 5.69
N GLU A 106 -1.18 2.38 6.15
CA GLU A 106 -0.77 1.59 7.32
C GLU A 106 -1.04 0.10 7.09
N PHE A 107 -0.15 -0.77 7.57
CA PHE A 107 -0.38 -2.23 7.50
C PHE A 107 -1.41 -2.72 8.50
N LYS A 108 -1.48 -2.05 9.66
CA LYS A 108 -2.22 -2.52 10.83
C LYS A 108 -2.86 -1.35 11.56
N HIS A 109 -4.19 -1.30 11.49
CA HIS A 109 -4.99 -0.27 12.14
C HIS A 109 -5.55 -0.77 13.48
N GLN A 110 -5.54 0.07 14.51
CA GLN A 110 -6.23 -0.19 15.77
C GLN A 110 -7.31 0.87 15.93
N LEU A 111 -8.54 0.40 16.10
CA LEU A 111 -9.70 1.28 16.29
C LEU A 111 -9.49 2.18 17.50
N THR A 112 -9.78 3.45 17.30
CA THR A 112 -9.90 4.47 18.34
C THR A 112 -11.34 4.60 18.78
N VAL A 113 -11.58 5.23 19.94
CA VAL A 113 -12.94 5.47 20.45
C VAL A 113 -13.78 6.29 19.45
N GLY A 114 -13.16 7.22 18.72
CA GLY A 114 -13.83 8.03 17.71
C GLY A 114 -14.24 7.29 16.44
N GLU A 115 -13.71 6.08 16.22
CA GLU A 115 -14.04 5.23 15.07
C GLU A 115 -15.11 4.17 15.41
N LEU A 116 -15.56 4.13 16.68
CA LEU A 116 -16.65 3.26 17.08
C LEU A 116 -17.98 3.84 16.61
N ALA A 117 -18.88 2.95 16.16
CA ALA A 117 -20.26 3.35 15.86
C ALA A 117 -20.92 3.93 17.11
N GLU A 118 -21.73 4.98 16.92
CA GLU A 118 -22.58 5.50 17.98
C GLU A 118 -23.51 4.39 18.48
N HIS A 119 -23.52 4.18 19.78
CA HIS A 119 -24.35 3.18 20.42
C HIS A 119 -24.74 3.67 21.82
N ASN A 120 -25.84 3.13 22.34
CA ASN A 120 -26.26 3.35 23.71
C ASN A 120 -26.25 2.04 24.51
N HIS A 121 -26.08 2.18 25.82
CA HIS A 121 -26.23 1.07 26.74
C HIS A 121 -27.48 1.29 27.57
N ARG A 122 -28.34 0.27 27.62
CA ARG A 122 -29.49 0.25 28.53
C ARG A 122 -29.34 -0.93 29.47
N SER A 123 -29.03 -0.64 30.72
CA SER A 123 -28.92 -1.63 31.79
C SER A 123 -30.14 -1.52 32.70
N TYR A 124 -30.81 -2.65 32.96
CA TYR A 124 -31.84 -2.76 33.99
C TYR A 124 -31.24 -3.54 35.17
N ALA A 125 -31.06 -2.87 36.31
CA ALA A 125 -30.68 -3.53 37.55
C ALA A 125 -31.95 -3.77 38.38
N ASN A 126 -32.41 -5.02 38.42
CA ASN A 126 -33.36 -5.45 39.45
C ASN A 126 -32.55 -5.77 40.70
N CYS A 127 -32.39 -4.80 41.60
CA CYS A 127 -31.85 -5.11 42.92
C CYS A 127 -32.98 -5.58 43.84
N ALA A 128 -32.73 -6.68 44.55
CA ALA A 128 -33.56 -7.11 45.66
C ALA A 128 -33.02 -6.43 46.92
N ILE A 129 -33.84 -5.63 47.57
CA ILE A 129 -33.55 -5.13 48.90
C ILE A 129 -34.34 -5.92 49.92
N TRP A 130 -33.78 -6.04 51.13
CA TRP A 130 -34.51 -6.59 52.26
C TRP A 130 -35.24 -5.44 52.94
N ALA A 131 -36.57 -5.48 52.94
CA ALA A 131 -37.40 -4.40 53.48
C ALA A 131 -38.69 -4.96 54.11
N ASN A 132 -39.32 -4.15 54.95
CA ASN A 132 -40.64 -4.44 55.48
C ASN A 132 -41.70 -4.32 54.37
N LYS A 133 -42.42 -5.42 54.10
CA LYS A 133 -43.39 -5.51 52.99
C LYS A 133 -44.55 -4.52 53.10
N ASN A 134 -44.92 -4.12 54.32
CA ASN A 134 -46.05 -3.22 54.56
C ASN A 134 -45.73 -1.76 54.22
N ALA A 135 -44.45 -1.35 54.28
CA ALA A 135 -44.01 -0.01 53.91
C ALA A 135 -43.90 0.20 52.38
N TRP A 136 -43.89 -0.89 51.59
CA TRP A 136 -43.69 -0.83 50.14
C TRP A 136 -45.00 -0.66 49.35
N ASN A 137 -46.14 -1.04 49.93
CA ASN A 137 -47.43 -1.01 49.24
C ASN A 137 -48.16 0.35 49.34
N ASP A 138 -47.81 1.18 50.32
CA ASP A 138 -48.41 2.49 50.51
C ASP A 138 -47.47 3.61 50.05
N SER A 139 -47.51 3.91 48.75
CA SER A 139 -47.26 5.26 48.21
C SER A 139 -45.87 5.90 48.45
N LEU A 140 -44.78 5.22 48.07
CA LEU A 140 -43.47 5.88 47.99
C LEU A 140 -43.21 6.41 46.58
N THR A 141 -43.45 7.71 46.38
CA THR A 141 -43.09 8.45 45.15
C THR A 141 -41.64 8.90 45.11
N THR A 142 -40.85 8.77 46.19
CA THR A 142 -39.42 9.09 46.16
C THR A 142 -38.60 8.23 47.10
N SER A 143 -37.40 7.92 46.62
CA SER A 143 -36.29 7.19 47.20
C SER A 143 -36.04 7.43 48.69
N GLN A 144 -36.35 6.47 49.56
CA GLN A 144 -35.68 6.26 50.86
C GLN A 144 -36.08 4.90 51.45
N ILE A 145 -35.09 4.05 51.72
CA ILE A 145 -35.25 2.69 52.25
C ILE A 145 -34.98 2.74 53.76
N ALA A 146 -35.91 2.24 54.58
CA ALA A 146 -35.68 2.00 56.00
C ALA A 146 -34.94 0.66 56.18
N LEU A 147 -33.71 0.73 56.70
CA LEU A 147 -32.91 -0.43 57.10
C LEU A 147 -33.22 -0.78 58.56
N ASP A 148 -34.29 -1.53 58.79
CA ASP A 148 -34.44 -2.28 60.04
C ASP A 148 -35.10 -3.63 59.75
N GLY A 149 -34.26 -4.65 59.58
CA GLY A 149 -34.65 -6.00 59.20
C GLY A 149 -34.89 -6.91 60.39
N SER A 150 -35.63 -6.45 61.41
CA SER A 150 -35.89 -7.22 62.63
C SER A 150 -37.34 -7.68 62.80
N GLU A 151 -38.26 -7.30 61.90
CA GLU A 151 -39.67 -7.69 62.00
C GLU A 151 -39.99 -8.98 61.22
N THR A 152 -40.91 -9.79 61.75
CA THR A 152 -41.36 -11.10 61.21
C THR A 152 -42.03 -11.03 59.84
N ASN A 153 -42.21 -9.82 59.28
CA ASN A 153 -42.78 -9.57 57.95
C ASN A 153 -41.79 -8.91 56.97
N SER A 154 -40.48 -9.02 57.25
CA SER A 154 -39.42 -8.60 56.35
C SER A 154 -39.15 -9.67 55.29
N GLY A 155 -38.95 -9.26 54.02
CA GLY A 155 -38.66 -10.19 52.93
C GLY A 155 -37.96 -9.52 51.75
N CYS A 156 -37.62 -10.30 50.71
CA CYS A 156 -37.04 -9.75 49.49
C CYS A 156 -38.10 -8.97 48.69
N VAL A 157 -37.80 -7.73 48.35
CA VAL A 157 -38.65 -6.90 47.50
C VAL A 157 -37.86 -6.48 46.25
N PHE A 158 -38.46 -6.65 45.07
CA PHE A 158 -37.86 -6.25 43.79
C PHE A 158 -38.15 -4.78 43.52
N MET A 159 -37.13 -3.98 43.22
CA MET A 159 -37.34 -2.62 42.70
C MET A 159 -37.80 -2.68 41.23
N ASP A 160 -38.97 -2.11 40.93
CA ASP A 160 -39.54 -2.03 39.57
C ASP A 160 -39.07 -0.78 38.79
N ARG A 161 -38.04 -0.06 39.24
CA ARG A 161 -37.58 1.11 38.46
C ARG A 161 -36.12 1.46 38.63
N THR A 162 -35.55 1.80 37.48
CA THR A 162 -34.27 2.47 37.23
C THR A 162 -33.88 3.44 38.33
N VAL A 163 -33.15 2.95 39.32
CA VAL A 163 -32.44 3.79 40.28
C VAL A 163 -31.06 4.08 39.70
N GLU A 164 -30.85 5.29 39.19
CA GLU A 164 -29.51 5.84 38.89
C GLU A 164 -28.56 5.76 40.09
N SER A 165 -29.12 5.59 41.31
CA SER A 165 -28.40 5.52 42.57
C SER A 165 -27.94 4.11 42.98
N ALA A 166 -28.39 3.05 42.30
CA ALA A 166 -28.05 1.66 42.66
C ALA A 166 -26.76 1.18 41.98
N GLY A 167 -25.64 1.88 42.22
CA GLY A 167 -24.30 1.46 41.80
C GLY A 167 -24.06 1.52 40.29
N LEU A 168 -22.83 1.88 39.90
CA LEU A 168 -22.42 1.85 38.49
C LEU A 168 -22.17 0.40 38.08
N TRP A 169 -23.04 -0.16 37.24
CA TRP A 169 -22.86 -1.49 36.64
C TRP A 169 -22.17 -1.35 35.29
N TYR A 170 -20.86 -1.54 35.28
CA TYR A 170 -20.09 -1.61 34.05
C TYR A 170 -20.29 -2.98 33.38
N SER A 171 -20.59 -3.00 32.09
CA SER A 171 -20.39 -4.22 31.30
C SER A 171 -18.91 -4.61 31.40
N LYS A 172 -18.63 -5.93 31.44
CA LYS A 172 -17.23 -6.38 31.37
C LYS A 172 -16.63 -5.93 30.03
N ASN A 173 -15.36 -5.55 30.06
CA ASN A 173 -14.60 -5.26 28.84
C ASN A 173 -14.77 -6.41 27.84
N THR A 174 -15.19 -6.08 26.63
CA THR A 174 -15.37 -7.01 25.53
C THR A 174 -14.57 -6.52 24.33
N GLY A 175 -13.98 -7.46 23.57
CA GLY A 175 -13.07 -7.15 22.47
C GLY A 175 -11.60 -7.20 22.88
N GLY A 176 -10.72 -7.47 21.90
CA GLY A 176 -9.28 -7.61 22.15
C GLY A 176 -8.47 -6.31 22.05
N ASN A 177 -9.08 -5.24 21.51
CA ASN A 177 -8.38 -3.98 21.21
C ASN A 177 -7.05 -4.19 20.45
N THR A 178 -7.00 -5.21 19.59
CA THR A 178 -5.83 -5.58 18.82
C THR A 178 -5.88 -4.93 17.44
N ARG A 179 -4.70 -4.63 16.88
CA ARG A 179 -4.61 -4.17 15.50
C ARG A 179 -5.10 -5.24 14.52
N HIS A 180 -5.85 -4.84 13.49
CA HIS A 180 -6.26 -5.71 12.38
C HIS A 180 -5.50 -5.38 11.10
N ASN A 181 -5.38 -6.37 10.21
CA ASN A 181 -4.76 -6.19 8.90
C ASN A 181 -5.58 -5.22 8.05
N ASN A 182 -4.95 -4.18 7.51
CA ASN A 182 -5.58 -3.20 6.61
C ASN A 182 -5.09 -3.33 5.16
N VAL A 183 -4.41 -4.43 4.83
CA VAL A 183 -3.94 -4.71 3.47
C VAL A 183 -5.05 -5.42 2.69
N SER A 184 -5.50 -4.77 1.61
CA SER A 184 -6.40 -5.40 0.62
C SER A 184 -5.67 -6.54 -0.12
N PRO A 185 -6.40 -7.51 -0.71
CA PRO A 185 -5.77 -8.54 -1.52
C PRO A 185 -4.87 -7.93 -2.60
N CYS A 186 -3.59 -8.30 -2.58
CA CYS A 186 -2.58 -7.76 -3.48
C CYS A 186 -1.60 -8.85 -3.94
N ILE A 187 -0.97 -8.62 -5.10
CA ILE A 187 0.14 -9.43 -5.59
C ILE A 187 1.45 -8.65 -5.45
N GLY A 188 2.48 -9.29 -4.89
CA GLY A 188 3.81 -8.69 -4.80
C GLY A 188 4.52 -8.71 -6.16
N ALA A 189 5.21 -7.62 -6.49
CA ALA A 189 6.03 -7.48 -7.69
C ALA A 189 7.36 -6.80 -7.37
N TYR A 190 8.38 -7.08 -8.17
CA TYR A 190 9.63 -6.34 -8.17
C TYR A 190 9.41 -5.01 -8.88
N LEU A 191 9.50 -3.93 -8.09
CA LEU A 191 9.22 -2.57 -8.51
C LEU A 191 10.50 -1.75 -8.40
N TRP A 192 10.93 -1.16 -9.50
CA TRP A 192 12.16 -0.37 -9.59
C TRP A 192 11.85 1.00 -10.18
N HIS A 193 12.46 2.07 -9.67
CA HIS A 193 12.37 3.39 -10.27
C HIS A 193 13.71 3.83 -10.85
N ARG A 194 13.70 4.42 -12.04
CA ARG A 194 14.91 4.93 -12.69
C ARG A 194 15.33 6.23 -12.02
N THR A 195 16.62 6.32 -11.69
CA THR A 195 17.23 7.47 -11.00
C THR A 195 18.23 8.23 -11.86
N ALA A 196 18.85 7.56 -12.83
CA ALA A 196 19.71 8.13 -13.86
C ALA A 196 19.69 7.25 -15.12
#